data_AF-A0A7K3B4Q8-F1
#
_entry.id   AF-A0A7K3B4Q8-F1
#
_cell.length_a   1.000
_cell.length_b   1.000
_cell.length_c   1.000
_cell.angle_alpha   90.00
_cell.angle_beta   90.00
_cell.angle_gamma   90.00
#
_symmetry.space_group_name_H-M   'P 1'
#
loop_
_entity.id
_entity.type
_entity.pdbx_description
1 polymer ?
#
loop_
_entity_poly.entity_id
_entity_poly.type
_entity_poly.pdbx_seq_one_letter_code
_entity_poly.pdbx_strand_id
1 'polypeptide(L)'
;MRHMVTDADTATTVGSGDVPVLSTPQLIAWLEAETVHAAAPFTAAGQTTVGTALRVEHVRATPVGGKVDVSADPPPSPTGRRLTFRVRAVDDAGQLVATGEIDRALVDRESFLAAALGPEQPGEAS
;
A
#
# COMPACT_ATOMS: atom_id res chain seq x y z
N MET A 1 -7.90 1.62 8.57
CA MET A 1 -7.86 3.11 8.65
C MET A 1 -8.96 3.71 7.79
N ARG A 2 -9.40 4.93 8.09
CA ARG A 2 -10.42 5.65 7.30
C ARG A 2 -9.80 6.80 6.53
N HIS A 3 -10.18 6.94 5.26
CA HIS A 3 -9.76 8.02 4.36
C HIS A 3 -10.97 8.74 3.77
N MET A 4 -10.80 10.02 3.43
CA MET A 4 -11.76 10.79 2.64
C MET A 4 -11.12 11.06 1.29
N VAL A 5 -11.85 10.80 0.21
CA VAL A 5 -11.40 11.07 -1.15
C VAL A 5 -11.34 12.58 -1.37
N THR A 6 -10.20 13.07 -1.80
CA THR A 6 -9.93 14.45 -2.18
C THR A 6 -9.63 14.54 -3.68
N ASP A 7 -9.53 15.76 -4.21
CA ASP A 7 -9.15 15.96 -5.62
C ASP A 7 -7.78 15.34 -5.96
N ALA A 8 -6.87 15.28 -4.99
CA ALA A 8 -5.54 14.69 -5.14
C ALA A 8 -5.58 13.16 -5.37
N ASP A 9 -6.64 12.50 -4.89
CA ASP A 9 -6.79 11.05 -4.92
C ASP A 9 -7.40 10.54 -6.24
N THR A 10 -7.90 11.46 -7.07
CA THR A 10 -8.69 11.13 -8.25
C THR A 10 -7.86 10.51 -9.38
N ALA A 11 -8.49 9.68 -10.21
CA ALA A 11 -7.82 9.05 -11.35
C ALA A 11 -7.22 10.07 -12.32
N THR A 12 -7.88 11.21 -12.50
CA THR A 12 -7.37 12.35 -13.28
C THR A 12 -6.10 12.95 -12.70
N THR A 13 -6.07 13.21 -11.38
CA THR A 13 -4.92 13.86 -10.74
C THR A 13 -3.73 12.90 -10.59
N VAL A 14 -4.00 11.64 -10.26
CA VAL A 14 -2.98 10.59 -10.14
C VAL A 14 -2.47 10.12 -11.51
N GLY A 15 -3.18 10.42 -12.60
CA GLY A 15 -2.81 10.04 -13.97
C GLY A 15 -3.11 8.59 -14.32
N SER A 16 -3.99 7.93 -13.57
CA SER A 16 -4.38 6.54 -13.80
C SER A 16 -5.67 6.37 -14.62
N GLY A 17 -6.32 7.47 -15.00
CA GLY A 17 -7.57 7.49 -15.73
C GLY A 17 -8.06 8.92 -15.99
N ASP A 18 -9.27 9.05 -16.52
CA ASP A 18 -9.84 10.32 -17.02
C ASP A 18 -11.12 10.75 -16.28
N VAL A 19 -11.43 10.12 -15.14
CA VAL A 19 -12.62 10.41 -14.32
C VAL A 19 -12.28 10.94 -12.91
N PRO A 20 -13.07 11.87 -12.35
CA PRO A 20 -12.80 12.50 -11.05
C PRO A 20 -13.34 11.66 -9.87
N VAL A 21 -12.93 10.40 -9.81
CA VAL A 21 -13.24 9.47 -8.71
C VAL A 21 -11.95 8.86 -8.17
N LEU A 22 -12.00 8.29 -6.97
CA LEU A 22 -10.87 7.62 -6.33
C LEU A 22 -10.12 6.73 -7.31
N SER A 23 -8.82 6.99 -7.44
CA SER A 23 -7.95 6.23 -8.32
C SER A 23 -7.61 4.87 -7.72
N THR A 24 -7.41 3.87 -8.58
CA THR A 24 -6.91 2.55 -8.14
C THR A 24 -5.53 2.65 -7.48
N PRO A 25 -4.54 3.43 -8.00
CA PRO A 25 -3.25 3.55 -7.33
C PRO A 25 -3.35 4.17 -5.93
N GLN A 26 -4.20 5.19 -5.73
CA GLN A 26 -4.38 5.80 -4.42
C GLN A 26 -5.03 4.82 -3.42
N LEU A 27 -6.04 4.07 -3.87
CA LEU A 27 -6.64 3.02 -3.04
C LEU A 27 -5.63 1.94 -2.67
N ILE A 28 -4.78 1.53 -3.61
CA ILE A 28 -3.68 0.59 -3.35
C ILE A 28 -2.72 1.17 -2.31
N ALA A 29 -2.35 2.45 -2.40
CA ALA A 29 -1.48 3.09 -1.42
C ALA A 29 -2.07 3.06 0.00
N TRP A 30 -3.37 3.30 0.14
CA TRP A 30 -4.07 3.17 1.43
C TRP A 30 -4.08 1.73 1.96
N LEU A 31 -4.34 0.74 1.09
CA LEU A 31 -4.29 -0.66 1.47
C LEU A 31 -2.86 -1.09 1.87
N GLU A 32 -1.84 -0.65 1.14
CA GLU A 32 -0.44 -0.91 1.48
C GLU A 32 -0.05 -0.33 2.84
N ALA A 33 -0.50 0.90 3.16
CA ALA A 33 -0.27 1.48 4.47
C ALA A 33 -0.84 0.59 5.59
N GLU A 34 -2.05 0.06 5.42
CA GLU A 34 -2.63 -0.90 6.38
C GLU A 34 -1.82 -2.19 6.49
N THR A 35 -1.26 -2.69 5.38
CA THR A 35 -0.38 -3.86 5.44
C THR A 35 0.93 -3.60 6.19
N VAL A 36 1.46 -2.37 6.15
CA VAL A 36 2.61 -1.96 6.97
C VAL A 36 2.23 -1.96 8.45
N HIS A 37 1.07 -1.40 8.80
CA HIS A 37 0.56 -1.41 10.17
C HIS A 37 0.33 -2.85 10.68
N ALA A 38 -0.32 -3.69 9.88
CA ALA A 38 -0.59 -5.10 10.20
C ALA A 38 0.70 -5.95 10.25
N ALA A 39 1.78 -5.52 9.60
CA ALA A 39 3.07 -6.21 9.64
C ALA A 39 3.87 -6.00 10.94
N ALA A 40 3.51 -5.00 11.76
CA ALA A 40 4.30 -4.61 12.94
C ALA A 40 4.65 -5.78 13.89
N PRO A 41 3.78 -6.76 14.16
CA PRO A 41 4.12 -7.91 15.01
C PRO A 41 5.20 -8.84 14.44
N PHE A 42 5.47 -8.78 13.14
CA PHE A 42 6.46 -9.63 12.45
C PHE A 42 7.81 -8.93 12.24
N THR A 43 7.93 -7.64 12.59
CA THR A 43 9.15 -6.86 12.41
C THR A 43 9.91 -6.69 13.71
N ALA A 44 11.22 -6.97 13.70
CA ALA A 44 12.12 -6.60 14.78
C ALA A 44 12.67 -5.18 14.62
N ALA A 45 13.38 -4.67 15.64
CA ALA A 45 14.15 -3.44 15.52
C ALA A 45 15.13 -3.52 14.33
N GLY A 46 15.26 -2.43 13.57
CA GLY A 46 16.06 -2.39 12.34
C GLY A 46 15.38 -2.95 11.09
N GLN A 47 14.32 -3.75 11.23
CA GLN A 47 13.59 -4.33 10.11
C GLN A 47 12.44 -3.45 9.61
N THR A 48 12.00 -3.73 8.39
CA THR A 48 10.77 -3.19 7.79
C THR A 48 10.22 -4.18 6.76
N THR A 49 9.14 -3.80 6.09
CA THR A 49 8.57 -4.57 4.99
C THR A 49 8.42 -3.75 3.73
N VAL A 50 8.69 -4.35 2.58
CA VAL A 50 8.52 -3.74 1.25
C VAL A 50 7.48 -4.53 0.46
N GLY A 51 6.61 -3.85 -0.29
CA GLY A 51 5.65 -4.50 -1.18
C GLY A 51 6.39 -5.21 -2.33
N THR A 52 5.97 -6.43 -2.67
CA THR A 52 6.61 -7.22 -3.73
C THR A 52 5.64 -7.68 -4.83
N ALA A 53 4.36 -7.83 -4.49
CA ALA A 53 3.31 -8.16 -5.43
C ALA A 53 1.95 -7.77 -4.85
N LEU A 54 0.98 -7.52 -5.72
CA LEU A 54 -0.40 -7.29 -5.30
C LEU A 54 -1.37 -7.75 -6.39
N ARG A 55 -2.56 -8.18 -5.99
CA ARG A 55 -3.71 -8.40 -6.86
C ARG A 55 -4.95 -7.84 -6.15
N VAL A 56 -5.46 -6.72 -6.64
CA VAL A 56 -6.59 -5.99 -6.04
C VAL A 56 -7.67 -5.75 -7.09
N GLU A 57 -8.91 -6.00 -6.72
CA GLU A 57 -10.11 -5.71 -7.51
C GLU A 57 -10.77 -4.46 -6.92
N HIS A 58 -10.76 -3.36 -7.68
CA HIS A 58 -11.43 -2.10 -7.33
C HIS A 58 -12.81 -2.08 -8.00
N VAL A 59 -13.84 -2.46 -7.24
CA VAL A 59 -15.16 -2.86 -7.79
C VAL A 59 -16.22 -1.77 -7.75
N ARG A 60 -15.95 -0.65 -7.07
CA ARG A 60 -16.90 0.46 -6.93
C ARG A 60 -16.15 1.78 -6.94
N ALA A 61 -16.59 2.71 -7.77
CA ALA A 61 -16.08 4.08 -7.78
C ALA A 61 -16.51 4.83 -6.52
N THR A 62 -15.62 5.65 -5.97
CA THR A 62 -15.91 6.55 -4.84
C THR A 62 -15.64 7.99 -5.27
N PRO A 63 -16.64 8.89 -5.26
CA PRO A 63 -16.44 10.29 -5.64
C PRO A 63 -15.66 11.07 -4.58
N VAL A 64 -15.16 12.25 -4.95
CA VAL A 64 -14.59 13.22 -4.00
C VAL A 64 -15.58 13.53 -2.87
N GLY A 65 -15.07 13.61 -1.64
CA GLY A 65 -15.84 13.73 -0.40
C GLY A 65 -16.37 12.39 0.14
N GLY A 66 -16.35 11.32 -0.66
CA GLY A 66 -16.66 9.97 -0.21
C GLY A 66 -15.63 9.47 0.80
N LYS A 67 -16.03 8.56 1.70
CA LYS A 67 -15.13 7.95 2.69
C LYS A 67 -14.92 6.48 2.40
N VAL A 68 -13.70 6.02 2.66
CA VAL A 68 -13.29 4.63 2.49
C VAL A 68 -12.58 4.14 3.74
N ASP A 69 -13.10 3.07 4.33
CA ASP A 69 -12.45 2.31 5.39
C ASP A 69 -11.65 1.16 4.77
N VAL A 70 -10.33 1.16 4.98
CA VAL A 70 -9.42 0.11 4.54
C VAL A 70 -8.99 -0.76 5.73
N SER A 71 -8.75 -2.04 5.49
CA SER A 71 -8.26 -2.99 6.48
C SER A 71 -7.35 -4.03 5.83
N ALA A 72 -6.44 -4.59 6.62
CA ALA A 72 -5.56 -5.68 6.22
C ALA A 72 -5.51 -6.76 7.31
N ASP A 73 -5.75 -8.01 6.93
CA ASP A 73 -5.64 -9.17 7.83
C ASP A 73 -4.23 -9.77 7.72
N PRO A 74 -3.44 -9.80 8.81
CA PRO A 74 -2.13 -10.41 8.80
C PRO A 74 -2.22 -11.94 8.69
N PRO A 75 -1.23 -12.61 8.08
CA PRO A 75 -1.15 -14.06 8.10
C PRO A 75 -0.90 -14.56 9.54
N PRO A 76 -1.28 -15.80 9.88
CA PRO A 76 -1.01 -16.36 11.21
C PRO A 76 0.51 -16.50 11.49
N SER A 77 1.30 -16.70 10.44
CA SER A 77 2.76 -16.73 10.49
C SER A 77 3.36 -16.34 9.14
N PRO A 78 4.61 -15.83 9.12
CA PRO A 78 5.35 -15.60 7.88
C PRO A 78 5.75 -16.90 7.17
N THR A 79 5.84 -16.87 5.84
CA THR A 79 6.49 -17.94 5.06
C THR A 79 7.89 -17.48 4.68
N GLY A 80 8.88 -17.88 5.48
CA GLY A 80 10.24 -17.35 5.36
C GLY A 80 10.26 -15.84 5.62
N ARG A 81 10.61 -15.04 4.61
CA ARG A 81 10.57 -13.56 4.67
C ARG A 81 9.30 -12.95 4.08
N ARG A 82 8.37 -13.76 3.58
CA ARG A 82 7.16 -13.27 2.91
C ARG A 82 5.97 -13.24 3.86
N LEU A 83 5.20 -12.16 3.78
CA LEU A 83 3.92 -11.95 4.44
C LEU A 83 2.87 -11.67 3.35
N THR A 84 1.77 -12.42 3.34
CA THR A 84 0.65 -12.20 2.43
C THR A 84 -0.56 -11.74 3.22
N PHE A 85 -1.03 -10.53 2.91
CA PHE A 85 -2.16 -9.89 3.59
C PHE A 85 -3.40 -9.96 2.72
N ARG A 86 -4.53 -10.32 3.32
CA ARG A 86 -5.84 -10.07 2.69
C ARG A 86 -6.27 -8.66 3.01
N VAL A 87 -6.63 -7.90 1.99
CA VAL A 87 -6.99 -6.50 2.14
C VAL A 87 -8.39 -6.23 1.67
N ARG A 88 -9.06 -5.28 2.31
CA ARG A 88 -10.45 -4.92 2.02
C ARG A 88 -10.65 -3.42 2.19
N ALA A 89 -11.52 -2.86 1.36
CA ALA A 89 -11.98 -1.49 1.45
C ALA A 89 -13.51 -1.43 1.35
N VAL A 90 -14.15 -0.60 2.19
CA VAL A 90 -15.60 -0.33 2.14
C VAL A 90 -15.91 1.15 2.24
N ASP A 91 -17.07 1.54 1.73
CA ASP A 91 -17.60 2.89 1.93
C ASP A 91 -18.32 3.05 3.28
N ASP A 92 -18.81 4.27 3.56
CA ASP A 92 -19.56 4.61 4.78
C ASP A 92 -20.86 3.80 4.97
N ALA A 93 -21.40 3.22 3.89
CA ALA A 93 -22.57 2.34 3.93
C ALA A 93 -22.19 0.86 4.08
N GLY A 94 -20.89 0.55 4.21
CA GLY A 94 -20.35 -0.80 4.33
C GLY A 94 -20.30 -1.56 3.00
N GLN A 95 -20.53 -0.91 1.86
CA GLN A 95 -20.47 -1.55 0.55
C GLN A 95 -19.02 -1.77 0.14
N LEU A 96 -18.76 -2.91 -0.52
CA LEU A 96 -17.41 -3.23 -0.99
C LEU A 96 -16.94 -2.21 -2.03
N VAL A 97 -15.77 -1.62 -1.75
CA VAL A 97 -15.02 -0.74 -2.67
C VAL A 97 -13.90 -1.52 -3.34
N ALA A 98 -13.12 -2.28 -2.56
CA ALA A 98 -12.10 -3.17 -3.10
C ALA A 98 -11.80 -4.36 -2.19
N THR A 99 -11.21 -5.40 -2.78
CA THR A 99 -10.70 -6.58 -2.10
C THR A 99 -9.49 -7.13 -2.83
N GLY A 100 -8.60 -7.82 -2.13
CA GLY A 100 -7.44 -8.43 -2.78
C GLY A 100 -6.40 -8.97 -1.81
N GLU A 101 -5.23 -9.22 -2.36
CA GLU A 101 -4.05 -9.65 -1.61
C GLU A 101 -2.84 -8.78 -1.93
N ILE A 102 -2.03 -8.51 -0.92
CA ILE A 102 -0.76 -7.78 -1.03
C ILE A 102 0.32 -8.60 -0.35
N ASP A 103 1.40 -8.87 -1.09
CA ASP A 103 2.59 -9.51 -0.60
C ASP A 103 3.62 -8.47 -0.17
N ARG A 104 4.16 -8.66 1.04
CA ARG A 104 5.30 -7.91 1.54
C ARG A 104 6.46 -8.83 1.89
N ALA A 105 7.68 -8.35 1.68
CA ALA A 105 8.91 -8.99 2.10
C ALA A 105 9.51 -8.28 3.31
N LEU A 106 9.88 -9.03 4.34
CA LEU A 106 10.68 -8.58 5.47
C LEU A 106 12.12 -8.32 5.02
N VAL A 107 12.63 -7.13 5.33
CA VAL A 107 13.97 -6.69 4.98
C VAL A 107 14.66 -6.01 6.16
N ASP A 108 15.99 -6.09 6.20
CA ASP A 108 16.82 -5.21 7.01
C ASP A 108 16.89 -3.84 6.35
N ARG A 109 16.60 -2.76 7.08
CA ARG A 109 16.43 -1.42 6.50
C ARG A 109 17.73 -0.86 5.94
N GLU A 110 18.82 -0.97 6.69
CA GLU A 110 20.12 -0.42 6.28
C GLU A 110 20.66 -1.15 5.05
N SER A 111 20.67 -2.49 5.10
CA SER A 111 21.13 -3.33 4.00
C SER A 111 20.28 -3.12 2.73
N PHE A 112 18.96 -2.96 2.89
CA PHE A 112 18.06 -2.72 1.76
C PHE A 112 18.29 -1.36 1.10
N LEU A 113 18.45 -0.29 1.90
CA LEU A 113 18.72 1.05 1.38
C LEU A 113 20.10 1.15 0.70
N ALA A 114 21.13 0.54 1.31
CA ALA A 114 22.47 0.48 0.71
C ALA A 114 22.45 -0.21 -0.65
N ALA A 115 21.67 -1.29 -0.79
CA ALA A 115 21.52 -1.99 -2.07
C ALA A 115 20.78 -1.15 -3.13
N ALA A 116 19.78 -0.36 -2.73
CA ALA A 116 18.98 0.45 -3.65
C ALA A 116 19.71 1.68 -4.18
N LEU A 117 20.56 2.31 -3.37
CA LEU A 117 21.30 3.52 -3.76
C LEU A 117 22.54 3.23 -4.62
N GLY A 118 22.99 1.97 -4.68
CA GLY A 118 24.27 1.60 -5.29
C GLY A 118 25.46 2.22 -4.54
N PRO A 119 26.70 1.97 -4.99
CA PRO A 119 27.85 2.69 -4.45
C PRO A 119 27.73 4.19 -4.76
N GLU A 120 28.08 5.07 -3.81
CA GLU A 120 28.24 6.50 -4.08
C GLU A 120 29.24 6.67 -5.24
N GLN A 121 28.78 7.29 -6.33
CA GLN A 121 29.69 7.73 -7.40
C GLN A 121 30.58 8.82 -6.79
N PRO A 122 31.93 8.69 -6.80
CA PRO A 122 32.80 9.75 -6.30
C PRO A 122 32.49 11.03 -7.07
N GLY A 123 32.10 12.07 -6.33
CA GLY A 123 31.61 13.32 -6.89
C GLY A 123 32.56 13.90 -7.93
N GLU A 124 32.00 14.33 -9.06
CA GLU A 124 32.68 15.24 -9.99
C GLU A 124 32.95 16.56 -9.26
N ALA A 125 34.11 16.63 -8.61
CA ALA A 125 34.72 17.90 -8.27
C ALA A 125 35.08 18.61 -9.58
N SER A 126 34.33 19.67 -9.89
CA SER A 126 34.76 20.74 -10.79
C SER A 126 35.08 21.98 -9.96
#